data_AF-A0AAX2AA79-F1
#
_entry.id   AF-A0AAX2AA79-F1
#
_cell.length_a   1.000
_cell.length_b   1.000
_cell.length_c   1.000
_cell.angle_alpha   90.00
_cell.angle_beta   90.00
_cell.angle_gamma   90.00
#
_symmetry.space_group_name_H-M   'P 1'
#
loop_
_entity.id
_entity.type
_entity.pdbx_description
1 polymer ?
#
loop_
_entity_poly.entity_id
_entity_poly.type
_entity_poly.pdbx_seq_one_letter_code
_entity_poly.pdbx_strand_id
1 'polypeptide(L)'
;MFEVIYKYLTIVFLIVLMFLLTYTAYEFYIGSISVDTIFIHKVAGIALLVVTLIHIIIRRKKLKKLTQEFFNIFSKNKKVTLDSDMDKLLDSLETKNLEELCTIFDLEFEELEIVFKKHKLLISSKEQTLEEIAKSNSYKTFPIIVKIIEYKAR
;
A
#
# COMPACT_ATOMS: atom_id res chain seq x y z
N MET A 1 20.32 2.75 6.11
CA MET A 1 20.96 1.55 5.51
C MET A 1 20.86 0.33 6.44
N PHE A 2 21.36 0.41 7.68
CA PHE A 2 21.26 -0.68 8.67
C PHE A 2 19.84 -1.22 8.88
N GLU A 3 18.83 -0.33 8.82
CA GLU A 3 17.44 -0.74 8.98
C GLU A 3 16.95 -1.73 7.92
N VAL A 4 17.39 -1.54 6.68
CA VAL A 4 17.03 -2.39 5.54
C VAL A 4 17.79 -3.70 5.63
N ILE A 5 19.06 -3.65 6.02
CA ILE A 5 19.94 -4.81 6.16
C ILE A 5 19.39 -5.77 7.23
N TYR A 6 19.07 -5.29 8.44
CA TYR A 6 18.56 -6.20 9.47
C TYR A 6 17.21 -6.82 9.07
N LYS A 7 16.32 -6.06 8.40
CA LYS A 7 15.03 -6.57 7.91
C LYS A 7 15.21 -7.70 6.91
N TYR A 8 16.19 -7.54 6.01
CA TYR A 8 16.52 -8.56 5.02
C TYR A 8 17.13 -9.80 5.70
N LEU A 9 18.10 -9.60 6.59
CA LEU A 9 18.73 -10.69 7.35
C LEU A 9 17.70 -11.49 8.16
N THR A 10 16.73 -10.84 8.81
CA THR A 10 15.65 -11.54 9.53
C THR A 10 14.88 -12.50 8.61
N ILE A 11 14.58 -12.09 7.38
CA ILE A 11 13.86 -12.93 6.41
C ILE A 11 14.73 -14.11 5.98
N VAL A 12 16.00 -13.86 5.64
CA VAL A 12 16.95 -14.91 5.27
C VAL A 12 17.07 -15.94 6.39
N PHE A 13 17.17 -15.48 7.64
CA PHE A 13 17.29 -16.35 8.80
C PHE A 13 16.04 -17.21 9.02
N LEU A 14 14.84 -16.66 8.83
CA LEU A 14 13.59 -17.43 8.88
C LEU A 14 13.56 -18.55 7.82
N ILE A 15 13.97 -18.25 6.59
CA ILE A 15 14.00 -19.21 5.49
C ILE A 15 14.98 -20.35 5.80
N VAL A 16 16.20 -20.02 6.25
CA VAL A 16 17.21 -21.01 6.63
C VAL A 16 16.70 -21.91 7.75
N LEU A 17 16.10 -21.33 8.80
CA LEU A 17 15.54 -22.10 9.92
C LEU A 17 14.39 -23.02 9.48
N MET A 18 13.54 -22.57 8.56
CA MET A 18 12.50 -23.43 7.98
C MET A 18 13.10 -24.63 7.26
N PHE A 19 14.09 -24.43 6.39
CA PHE A 19 14.76 -25.54 5.69
C PHE A 19 15.41 -26.52 6.66
N LEU A 20 16.05 -26.01 7.72
CA LEU A 20 16.73 -26.82 8.72
C LEU A 20 15.76 -27.66 9.56
N LEU A 21 14.59 -27.10 9.88
CA LEU A 21 13.49 -27.83 10.53
C LEU A 21 12.88 -28.87 9.60
N THR A 22 12.67 -28.55 8.32
CA THR A 22 12.17 -29.51 7.33
C THR A 22 13.15 -30.66 7.12
N TYR A 23 14.45 -30.37 7.01
CA TYR A 23 15.49 -31.39 6.87
C TYR A 23 15.54 -32.32 8.08
N THR A 24 15.59 -31.77 9.30
CA THR A 24 15.59 -32.58 10.52
C THR A 24 14.28 -33.35 10.73
N ALA A 25 13.13 -32.80 10.33
CA ALA A 25 11.86 -33.52 10.34
C ALA A 25 11.84 -34.68 9.33
N TYR A 26 12.47 -34.52 8.16
CA TYR A 26 12.62 -35.59 7.18
C TYR A 26 13.51 -36.72 7.70
N GLU A 27 14.64 -36.41 8.33
CA GLU A 27 15.50 -37.40 9.01
C GLU A 27 14.71 -38.18 10.07
N PHE A 28 13.84 -37.52 10.85
CA PHE A 28 12.96 -38.23 11.79
C PHE A 28 11.95 -39.14 11.11
N TYR A 29 11.43 -38.74 9.94
CA TYR A 29 10.48 -39.53 9.18
C TYR A 29 11.10 -40.81 8.61
N ILE A 30 12.33 -40.76 8.11
CA ILE A 30 13.05 -41.94 7.59
C ILE A 30 13.69 -42.80 8.69
N GLY A 31 13.56 -42.40 9.96
CA GLY A 31 14.05 -43.15 11.12
C GLY A 31 15.53 -42.92 11.46
N SER A 32 16.23 -41.99 10.81
CA SER A 32 17.62 -41.60 11.09
C SER A 32 17.70 -40.63 12.28
N ILE A 33 17.12 -41.03 13.40
CA ILE A 33 17.11 -40.24 14.62
C ILE A 33 18.45 -40.38 15.33
N SER A 34 19.17 -39.27 15.46
CA SER A 34 20.42 -39.15 16.22
C SER A 34 20.29 -38.07 17.28
N VAL A 35 21.20 -38.07 18.26
CA VAL A 35 21.25 -37.03 19.30
C VAL A 35 21.45 -35.65 18.66
N ASP A 36 22.30 -35.58 17.64
CA ASP A 36 22.60 -34.34 16.92
C ASP A 36 21.40 -33.83 16.14
N THR A 37 20.67 -34.68 15.41
CA THR A 37 19.47 -34.25 14.66
C THR A 37 18.36 -33.77 15.60
N ILE A 38 18.18 -34.40 16.76
CA ILE A 38 17.26 -33.94 17.81
C ILE A 38 17.68 -32.58 18.37
N PHE A 39 18.97 -32.42 18.70
CA PHE A 39 19.48 -31.18 19.26
C PHE A 39 19.31 -30.02 18.27
N ILE A 40 19.71 -30.23 17.02
CA ILE A 40 19.59 -29.25 15.94
C ILE A 40 18.12 -28.86 15.73
N HIS A 41 17.20 -29.82 15.68
CA HIS A 41 15.77 -29.54 15.51
C HIS A 41 15.20 -28.68 16.64
N LYS A 42 15.53 -29.00 17.89
CA LYS A 42 15.06 -28.23 19.06
C LYS A 42 15.58 -26.80 19.05
N VAL A 43 16.88 -26.64 18.80
CA VAL A 43 17.52 -25.31 18.75
C VAL A 43 16.93 -24.48 17.60
N ALA A 44 16.77 -25.09 16.42
CA ALA A 44 16.18 -24.43 15.26
C ALA A 44 14.73 -24.01 15.51
N GLY A 45 13.94 -24.84 16.21
CA GLY A 45 12.55 -24.53 16.57
C GLY A 45 12.46 -23.33 17.51
N ILE A 46 13.29 -23.30 18.56
CA ILE A 46 13.35 -22.16 19.50
C ILE A 46 13.82 -20.90 18.77
N ALA A 47 14.87 -21.00 17.96
CA ALA A 47 15.37 -19.88 17.17
C ALA A 47 14.31 -19.35 16.20
N LEU A 48 13.54 -20.23 15.55
CA LEU A 48 12.46 -19.85 14.64
C LEU A 48 11.40 -19.04 15.38
N LEU A 49 10.97 -19.47 16.57
CA LEU A 49 10.00 -18.73 17.37
C LEU A 49 10.52 -17.33 17.72
N VAL A 50 11.74 -17.22 18.23
CA VAL A 50 12.34 -15.93 18.62
C VAL A 50 12.46 -14.99 17.41
N VAL A 51 13.00 -15.47 16.30
CA VAL A 51 13.19 -14.67 15.08
C VAL A 51 11.85 -14.28 14.46
N THR A 52 10.84 -15.14 14.54
CA THR A 52 9.48 -14.83 14.09
C THR A 52 8.85 -13.71 14.93
N LEU A 53 9.01 -13.74 16.25
CA LEU A 53 8.53 -12.65 17.12
C LEU A 53 9.24 -11.33 16.78
N ILE A 54 10.55 -11.35 16.60
CA ILE A 54 11.33 -10.18 16.17
C ILE A 54 10.80 -9.68 14.81
N HIS A 55 10.57 -10.58 13.85
CA HIS A 55 10.03 -10.23 12.53
C HIS A 55 8.65 -9.55 12.63
N ILE A 56 7.75 -10.08 13.46
CA ILE A 56 6.42 -9.51 13.69
C ILE A 56 6.53 -8.11 14.30
N ILE A 57 7.40 -7.91 15.29
CA ILE A 57 7.62 -6.60 15.93
C ILE A 57 8.15 -5.59 14.90
N ILE A 58 9.12 -5.98 14.08
CA ILE A 58 9.67 -5.15 13.01
C ILE A 58 8.59 -4.78 11.98
N ARG A 59 7.67 -5.71 11.68
CA ARG A 59 6.59 -5.54 10.69
C ARG A 59 5.28 -5.03 11.28
N ARG A 60 5.20 -4.73 12.58
CA ARG A 60 3.96 -4.36 13.29
C ARG A 60 3.12 -3.28 12.62
N LYS A 61 3.76 -2.24 12.04
CA LYS A 61 3.05 -1.16 11.33
C LYS A 61 2.37 -1.66 10.06
N LYS A 62 3.06 -2.51 9.28
CA LYS A 62 2.51 -3.13 8.07
C LYS A 62 1.41 -4.15 8.41
N LEU A 63 1.62 -4.94 9.46
CA LEU A 63 0.62 -5.90 9.94
C LEU A 63 -0.63 -5.18 10.41
N LYS A 64 -0.51 -4.11 11.22
CA LYS A 64 -1.65 -3.29 11.65
C LYS A 64 -2.44 -2.75 10.45
N LYS A 65 -1.74 -2.22 9.45
CA LYS A 65 -2.36 -1.75 8.21
C LYS A 65 -3.13 -2.87 7.49
N LEU A 66 -2.48 -4.01 7.22
CA LEU A 66 -3.13 -5.17 6.59
C LEU A 66 -4.33 -5.68 7.38
N THR A 67 -4.24 -5.73 8.72
CA THR A 67 -5.38 -6.14 9.56
C THR A 67 -6.53 -5.14 9.51
N GLN A 68 -6.25 -3.84 9.44
CA GLN A 68 -7.27 -2.81 9.27
C GLN A 68 -7.92 -2.90 7.88
N GLU A 69 -7.12 -3.10 6.83
CA GLU A 69 -7.62 -3.34 5.47
C GLU A 69 -8.51 -4.58 5.41
N PHE A 70 -8.07 -5.69 6.00
CA PHE A 70 -8.84 -6.93 6.09
C PHE A 70 -10.15 -6.74 6.86
N PHE A 71 -10.10 -6.07 8.02
CA PHE A 71 -11.30 -5.79 8.81
C PHE A 71 -12.26 -4.86 8.06
N ASN A 72 -11.76 -3.86 7.33
CA ASN A 72 -12.58 -2.94 6.55
C ASN A 72 -13.29 -3.64 5.38
N ILE A 73 -12.59 -4.56 4.69
CA ILE A 73 -13.18 -5.41 3.65
C ILE A 73 -14.29 -6.28 4.24
N PHE A 74 -14.01 -6.94 5.36
CA PHE A 74 -14.95 -7.88 5.98
C PHE A 74 -16.17 -7.18 6.61
N SER A 75 -15.96 -6.01 7.23
CA SER A 75 -16.96 -5.39 8.11
C SER A 75 -17.84 -4.34 7.42
N LYS A 76 -17.37 -3.67 6.36
CA LYS A 76 -18.09 -2.50 5.81
C LYS A 76 -18.34 -2.50 4.31
N ASN A 77 -17.80 -3.43 3.52
CA ASN A 77 -17.90 -3.37 2.05
C ASN A 77 -17.55 -1.98 1.48
N LYS A 78 -16.79 -1.17 2.24
CA LYS A 78 -16.35 0.17 1.86
C LYS A 78 -14.99 0.00 1.21
N LYS A 79 -14.83 0.63 0.04
CA LYS A 79 -13.56 0.79 -0.66
C LYS A 79 -12.49 1.14 0.39
N VAL A 80 -11.41 0.37 0.40
CA VAL A 80 -10.25 0.62 1.25
C VAL A 80 -9.62 1.93 0.78
N THR A 81 -10.12 3.06 1.26
CA THR A 81 -9.47 4.35 1.08
C THR A 81 -8.35 4.39 2.10
N LEU A 82 -7.15 4.30 1.54
CA LEU A 82 -5.89 4.21 2.24
C LEU A 82 -5.76 5.44 3.15
N ASP A 83 -5.33 5.24 4.39
CA ASP A 83 -5.13 6.32 5.37
C ASP A 83 -3.83 7.09 5.06
N SER A 84 -3.77 7.69 3.86
CA SER A 84 -2.76 8.69 3.46
C SER A 84 -3.46 10.03 3.34
N ASP A 85 -2.82 11.12 3.77
CA ASP A 85 -3.34 12.47 3.55
C ASP A 85 -3.65 12.71 2.05
N MET A 86 -2.93 12.04 1.16
CA MET A 86 -3.17 12.05 -0.29
C MET A 86 -4.53 11.44 -0.68
N ASP A 87 -4.96 10.35 -0.04
CA ASP A 87 -6.23 9.69 -0.36
C ASP A 87 -7.41 10.48 0.20
N LYS A 88 -7.24 11.13 1.37
CA LYS A 88 -8.21 12.10 1.89
C LYS A 88 -8.35 13.32 0.97
N LEU A 89 -7.24 13.82 0.45
CA LEU A 89 -7.25 14.89 -0.55
C LEU A 89 -7.96 14.43 -1.83
N LEU A 90 -7.70 13.21 -2.30
CA LEU A 90 -8.35 12.67 -3.49
C LEU A 90 -9.85 12.51 -3.29
N ASP A 91 -10.30 11.85 -2.24
CA ASP A 91 -11.73 11.68 -1.93
C ASP A 91 -12.44 13.05 -1.81
N SER A 92 -11.76 14.05 -1.20
CA SER A 92 -12.29 15.39 -1.04
C SER A 92 -12.38 16.19 -2.34
N LEU A 93 -11.54 15.90 -3.34
CA LEU A 93 -11.52 16.60 -4.62
C LEU A 93 -12.31 15.87 -5.71
N GLU A 94 -12.43 14.54 -5.63
CA GLU A 94 -13.20 13.72 -6.58
C GLU A 94 -14.68 14.09 -6.60
N THR A 95 -15.23 14.43 -5.43
CA THR A 95 -16.64 14.79 -5.25
C THR A 95 -16.96 16.25 -5.58
N LYS A 96 -15.95 17.05 -5.93
CA LYS A 96 -16.11 18.49 -6.23
C LYS A 96 -16.37 18.74 -7.70
N ASN A 97 -17.27 19.68 -7.98
CA ASN A 97 -17.53 20.15 -9.33
C ASN A 97 -16.46 21.16 -9.80
N LEU A 98 -16.45 21.51 -11.09
CA LEU A 98 -15.42 22.40 -11.63
C LEU A 98 -15.44 23.80 -11.01
N GLU A 99 -16.61 24.32 -10.60
CA GLU A 99 -16.74 25.63 -9.95
C GLU A 99 -16.14 25.63 -8.53
N GLU A 100 -16.41 24.57 -7.77
CA GLU A 100 -15.79 24.35 -6.46
C GLU A 100 -14.27 24.14 -6.61
N LEU A 101 -13.82 23.44 -7.64
CA LEU A 101 -12.38 23.29 -7.92
C LEU A 101 -11.72 24.63 -8.26
N CYS A 102 -12.37 25.48 -9.06
CA CYS A 102 -11.90 26.84 -9.32
C CYS A 102 -11.72 27.62 -8.01
N THR A 103 -12.67 27.49 -7.09
CA THR A 103 -12.60 28.14 -5.77
C THR A 103 -11.47 27.57 -4.91
N ILE A 104 -11.30 26.25 -4.87
CA ILE A 104 -10.27 25.57 -4.07
C ILE A 104 -8.86 25.90 -4.58
N PHE A 105 -8.69 25.89 -5.89
CA PHE A 105 -7.41 26.17 -6.53
C PHE A 105 -7.19 27.64 -6.78
N ASP A 106 -8.15 28.54 -6.48
CA ASP A 106 -8.06 29.98 -6.74
C ASP A 106 -7.62 30.24 -8.19
N LEU A 107 -8.41 29.67 -9.12
CA LEU A 107 -8.24 29.77 -10.56
C LEU A 107 -9.54 30.24 -11.19
N GLU A 108 -9.45 31.01 -12.27
CA GLU A 108 -10.62 31.30 -13.10
C GLU A 108 -11.03 30.06 -13.91
N PHE A 109 -12.31 29.98 -14.28
CA PHE A 109 -12.82 28.83 -15.03
C PHE A 109 -12.15 28.70 -16.40
N GLU A 110 -11.84 29.83 -17.04
CA GLU A 110 -11.14 29.94 -18.30
C GLU A 110 -9.73 29.34 -18.21
N GLU A 111 -9.03 29.54 -17.09
CA GLU A 111 -7.71 28.96 -16.84
C GLU A 111 -7.79 27.44 -16.68
N LEU A 112 -8.80 26.97 -15.93
CA LEU A 112 -9.06 25.55 -15.76
C LEU A 112 -9.36 24.89 -17.11
N GLU A 113 -10.18 25.52 -17.96
CA GLU A 113 -10.43 25.02 -19.32
C GLU A 113 -9.16 24.93 -20.16
N ILE A 114 -8.24 25.91 -20.06
CA ILE A 114 -6.96 25.89 -20.78
C ILE A 114 -6.14 24.66 -20.36
N VAL A 115 -6.07 24.37 -19.05
CA VAL A 115 -5.39 23.17 -18.54
C VAL A 115 -6.01 21.90 -19.14
N PHE A 116 -7.34 21.78 -19.09
CA PHE A 116 -8.03 20.58 -19.55
C PHE A 116 -7.87 20.40 -21.07
N LYS A 117 -8.05 21.47 -21.86
CA LYS A 117 -7.84 21.47 -23.32
C LYS A 117 -6.40 21.11 -23.69
N LYS A 118 -5.41 21.70 -23.03
CA LYS A 118 -3.98 21.41 -23.24
C LYS A 118 -3.66 19.93 -23.03
N HIS A 119 -4.38 19.29 -22.11
CA HIS A 119 -4.21 17.88 -21.77
C HIS A 119 -5.24 16.94 -22.42
N LYS A 120 -5.99 17.43 -23.41
CA LYS A 120 -7.02 16.68 -24.16
C LYS A 120 -8.09 16.04 -23.27
N LEU A 121 -8.44 16.72 -22.18
CA LEU A 121 -9.55 16.34 -21.30
C LEU A 121 -10.83 17.02 -21.81
N LEU A 122 -11.85 16.22 -22.07
CA LEU A 122 -13.17 16.68 -22.47
C LEU A 122 -14.00 17.02 -21.24
N ILE A 123 -14.53 18.23 -21.22
CA ILE A 123 -15.50 18.70 -20.22
C ILE A 123 -16.85 18.81 -20.93
N SER A 124 -17.88 18.20 -20.36
CA SER A 124 -19.26 18.28 -20.87
C SER A 124 -20.06 19.38 -20.18
N SER A 125 -19.79 19.69 -18.91
CA SER A 125 -20.50 20.75 -18.17
C SER A 125 -19.72 21.26 -16.95
N LYS A 126 -20.05 22.48 -16.47
CA LYS A 126 -19.45 23.09 -15.27
C LYS A 126 -19.79 22.35 -13.97
N GLU A 127 -20.94 21.70 -13.96
CA GLU A 127 -21.48 20.97 -12.83
C GLU A 127 -20.88 19.57 -12.69
N GLN A 128 -20.11 19.12 -13.70
CA GLN A 128 -19.49 17.81 -13.64
C GLN A 128 -18.46 17.74 -12.53
N THR A 129 -18.51 16.62 -11.81
CA THR A 129 -17.51 16.33 -10.78
C THR A 129 -16.18 15.92 -11.42
N LEU A 130 -15.09 16.08 -10.67
CA LEU A 130 -13.78 15.63 -11.12
C LEU A 130 -13.75 14.12 -11.39
N GLU A 131 -14.48 13.34 -10.59
CA GLU A 131 -14.62 11.89 -10.81
C GLU A 131 -15.34 11.59 -12.14
N GLU A 132 -16.40 12.33 -12.48
CA GLU A 132 -17.12 12.16 -13.75
C GLU A 132 -16.25 12.51 -14.94
N ILE A 133 -15.46 13.59 -14.86
CA ILE A 133 -14.53 13.98 -15.92
C ILE A 133 -13.41 12.94 -16.06
N ALA A 134 -12.89 12.42 -14.96
CA ALA A 134 -11.91 11.35 -14.97
C ALA A 134 -12.48 10.09 -15.66
N LYS A 135 -13.70 9.67 -15.30
CA LYS A 135 -14.37 8.52 -15.90
C LYS A 135 -14.64 8.70 -17.40
N SER A 136 -15.18 9.84 -17.81
CA SER A 136 -15.51 10.11 -19.22
C SER A 136 -14.28 10.14 -20.12
N ASN A 137 -13.12 10.54 -19.56
CA ASN A 137 -11.85 10.61 -20.27
C ASN A 137 -10.96 9.38 -20.08
N SER A 138 -11.46 8.30 -19.44
CA SER A 138 -10.65 7.11 -19.07
C SER A 138 -9.35 7.48 -18.32
N TYR A 139 -9.42 8.52 -17.51
CA TYR A 139 -8.32 9.08 -16.73
C TYR A 139 -8.48 8.72 -15.25
N LYS A 140 -7.37 8.81 -14.52
CA LYS A 140 -7.41 8.83 -13.05
C LYS A 140 -7.50 10.27 -12.58
N THR A 141 -8.18 10.50 -11.47
CA THR A 141 -8.36 11.83 -10.86
C THR A 141 -7.04 12.48 -10.44
N PHE A 142 -6.14 11.70 -9.81
CA PHE A 142 -4.87 12.20 -9.30
C PHE A 142 -4.00 12.91 -10.37
N PRO A 143 -3.75 12.32 -11.56
CA PRO A 143 -3.08 13.03 -12.64
C PRO A 143 -3.74 14.34 -13.08
N ILE A 144 -5.06 14.47 -13.01
CA ILE A 144 -5.76 15.72 -13.36
C ILE A 144 -5.46 16.79 -12.31
N ILE A 145 -5.53 16.44 -11.03
CA ILE A 145 -5.18 17.32 -9.91
C ILE A 145 -3.74 17.82 -10.03
N VAL A 146 -2.80 16.92 -10.34
CA VAL A 146 -1.39 17.28 -10.54
C VAL A 146 -1.24 18.32 -11.66
N LYS A 147 -1.94 18.15 -12.78
CA LYS A 147 -1.89 19.11 -13.90
C LYS A 147 -2.43 20.50 -13.53
N ILE A 148 -3.49 20.54 -12.72
CA ILE A 148 -4.05 21.80 -12.21
C ILE A 148 -3.02 22.50 -11.31
N ILE A 149 -2.42 21.76 -10.38
CA ILE A 149 -1.38 22.28 -9.47
C ILE A 149 -0.14 22.75 -10.26
N GLU A 150 0.31 21.98 -11.26
CA GLU A 150 1.44 22.35 -12.13
C GLU A 150 1.19 23.64 -12.92
N TYR A 151 -0.05 23.89 -13.33
CA TYR A 151 -0.42 25.13 -13.99
C TYR A 151 -0.35 26.32 -13.03
N LYS A 152 -0.92 26.18 -11.82
CA LYS A 152 -0.90 27.25 -10.81
C LYS A 152 0.51 27.57 -10.27
N ALA A 153 1.38 26.56 -10.19
CA ALA A 153 2.73 26.73 -9.67
C ALA A 153 3.70 27.40 -10.67
N ARG A 154 3.26 27.62 -11.92
CA ARG A 154 4.03 28.32 -12.96
C ARG A 154 3.66 29.79 -13.02
#